data_AF-A0A176J7W2-F1
#
_entry.id   AF-A0A176J7W2-F1
#
_cell.length_a   1.000
_cell.length_b   1.000
_cell.length_c   1.000
_cell.angle_alpha   90.00
_cell.angle_beta   90.00
_cell.angle_gamma   90.00
#
_symmetry.space_group_name_H-M   'P 1'
#
loop_
_entity.id
_entity.type
_entity.pdbx_description
1 polymer ?
#
loop_
_entity_poly.entity_id
_entity_poly.type
_entity_poly.pdbx_seq_one_letter_code
_entity_poly.pdbx_strand_id
1 'polypeptide(L)'
;MRRIFAYITGVLFALYMGLAISNSNLPFPSSMFTILLVSNMLAALAAIFLPKLTLYFYEGMVYHKERSLNLNIARIGALIFFSLNYYVQNILYRLPWYFSRPLSILFFCLLFIQVVLIDLLFTF
;
A
#
# COMPACT_ATOMS: atom_id res chain seq x y z
N MET A 1 -0.74 23.69 -13.81
CA MET A 1 -0.56 22.53 -14.72
C MET A 1 -0.31 21.20 -14.00
N ARG A 2 0.68 21.05 -13.11
CA ARG A 2 0.97 19.76 -12.41
C ARG A 2 -0.20 19.14 -11.65
N ARG A 3 -1.04 19.93 -10.96
CA ARG A 3 -2.21 19.43 -10.20
C ARG A 3 -3.31 18.87 -11.11
N ILE A 4 -3.60 19.57 -12.21
CA ILE A 4 -4.60 19.13 -13.21
C ILE A 4 -4.17 17.81 -13.85
N PHE A 5 -2.89 17.68 -14.19
CA PHE A 5 -2.33 16.44 -14.72
C PHE A 5 -2.45 15.28 -13.72
N ALA A 6 -2.22 15.52 -12.42
CA ALA A 6 -2.40 14.51 -11.38
C ALA A 6 -3.88 14.08 -11.22
N TYR A 7 -4.82 15.02 -11.30
CA TYR A 7 -6.25 14.68 -11.28
C TYR A 7 -6.67 13.86 -12.50
N ILE A 8 -6.25 14.27 -13.70
CA ILE A 8 -6.58 13.55 -14.94
C ILE A 8 -6.00 12.13 -14.91
N THR A 9 -4.73 11.99 -14.52
CA THR A 9 -4.09 10.67 -14.42
C THR A 9 -4.74 9.80 -13.33
N GLY A 10 -5.12 10.38 -12.19
CA GLY A 10 -5.86 9.68 -11.14
C GLY A 10 -7.25 9.19 -11.61
N VAL A 11 -7.99 10.03 -12.34
CA VAL A 11 -9.29 9.66 -12.90
C VAL A 11 -9.14 8.57 -13.97
N LEU A 12 -8.18 8.70 -14.87
CA LEU A 12 -7.89 7.69 -15.90
C LEU A 12 -7.49 6.34 -15.27
N PHE A 13 -6.68 6.37 -14.22
CA PHE A 13 -6.30 5.18 -13.47
C PHE A 13 -7.52 4.53 -12.79
N ALA A 14 -8.38 5.34 -12.14
CA ALA A 14 -9.60 4.84 -11.51
C ALA A 14 -10.56 4.22 -12.53
N LEU A 15 -10.73 4.83 -13.71
CA LEU A 15 -11.55 4.30 -14.80
C LEU A 15 -10.97 2.99 -15.36
N TYR A 16 -9.65 2.94 -15.61
CA TYR A 16 -8.97 1.73 -16.08
C TYR A 16 -9.14 0.58 -15.09
N MET A 17 -8.93 0.84 -13.80
CA MET A 17 -9.10 -0.17 -12.76
C MET A 17 -10.56 -0.58 -12.59
N GLY A 18 -11.50 0.35 -12.69
CA GLY A 18 -12.94 0.05 -12.71
C GLY A 18 -13.33 -0.89 -13.86
N LEU A 19 -12.80 -0.67 -15.06
CA LEU A 19 -13.03 -1.56 -16.22
C LEU A 19 -12.39 -2.94 -16.02
N ALA A 20 -11.15 -2.99 -15.53
CA ALA A 20 -10.45 -4.26 -15.27
C ALA A 20 -11.18 -5.11 -14.21
N ILE A 21 -11.71 -4.46 -13.18
CA ILE A 21 -12.40 -5.09 -12.05
C ILE A 21 -13.82 -5.53 -12.46
N SER A 22 -14.55 -4.71 -13.23
CA SER A 22 -15.88 -5.04 -13.78
C SER A 22 -15.86 -6.37 -14.56
N ASN A 23 -14.81 -6.59 -15.36
CA ASN A 23 -14.65 -7.85 -16.11
C ASN A 23 -14.36 -9.08 -15.23
N SER A 24 -14.02 -8.88 -13.95
CA SER A 24 -13.67 -9.94 -13.01
C SER A 24 -14.78 -10.27 -11.99
N ASN A 25 -15.98 -9.68 -12.14
CA ASN A 25 -17.11 -9.79 -11.19
C ASN A 25 -16.75 -9.41 -9.74
N LEU A 26 -15.67 -8.65 -9.55
CA LEU A 26 -15.26 -8.17 -8.24
C LEU A 26 -15.98 -6.85 -7.91
N PRO A 27 -16.43 -6.65 -6.67
CA PRO A 27 -17.09 -5.40 -6.29
C PRO A 27 -16.11 -4.23 -6.37
N PHE A 28 -16.52 -3.16 -7.06
CA PHE A 28 -15.78 -1.90 -7.17
C PHE A 28 -16.48 -0.81 -6.34
N PRO A 29 -15.77 0.02 -5.56
CA PRO A 29 -14.31 0.14 -5.45
C PRO A 29 -13.66 -0.72 -4.35
N SER A 30 -14.45 -1.54 -3.64
CA SER A 30 -13.99 -2.27 -2.44
C SER A 30 -12.82 -3.22 -2.71
N SER A 31 -12.79 -3.88 -3.86
CA SER A 31 -11.65 -4.71 -4.31
C SER A 31 -10.34 -3.92 -4.41
N MET A 32 -10.35 -2.66 -4.86
CA MET A 32 -9.14 -1.83 -4.91
C MET A 32 -8.61 -1.53 -3.50
N PHE A 33 -9.51 -1.17 -2.57
CA PHE A 33 -9.15 -0.95 -1.18
C PHE A 33 -8.62 -2.23 -0.53
N THR A 34 -9.21 -3.37 -0.85
CA THR A 34 -8.78 -4.68 -0.36
C THR A 34 -7.35 -4.98 -0.82
N ILE A 35 -7.04 -4.80 -2.11
CA ILE A 35 -5.68 -5.03 -2.63
C ILE A 35 -4.67 -4.07 -1.97
N LEU A 36 -5.04 -2.80 -1.78
CA LEU A 36 -4.20 -1.80 -1.11
C LEU A 36 -3.92 -2.19 0.35
N LEU A 37 -4.94 -2.61 1.09
CA LEU A 37 -4.77 -2.99 2.50
C LEU A 37 -4.02 -4.31 2.64
N VAL A 38 -4.30 -5.30 1.80
CA VAL A 38 -3.61 -6.60 1.82
C VAL A 38 -2.12 -6.44 1.50
N SER A 39 -1.76 -5.64 0.49
CA SER A 39 -0.36 -5.36 0.18
C SER A 39 0.38 -4.67 1.33
N ASN A 40 -0.25 -3.68 1.97
CA ASN A 40 0.29 -3.06 3.18
C ASN A 40 0.34 -4.02 4.36
N MET A 41 -0.63 -4.92 4.51
CA MET A 41 -0.70 -5.92 5.58
C MET A 41 0.43 -6.95 5.45
N LEU A 42 0.70 -7.44 4.24
CA LEU A 42 1.85 -8.32 3.97
C LEU A 42 3.18 -7.63 4.29
N ALA A 43 3.30 -6.36 3.91
CA ALA A 43 4.49 -5.58 4.21
C ALA A 43 4.63 -5.27 5.72
N ALA A 44 3.53 -5.06 6.42
CA ALA A 44 3.49 -4.90 7.88
C ALA A 44 3.91 -6.19 8.59
N LEU A 45 3.42 -7.34 8.12
CA LEU A 45 3.83 -8.65 8.62
C LEU A 45 5.33 -8.87 8.46
N ALA A 46 5.88 -8.55 7.28
CA ALA A 46 7.32 -8.62 7.06
C ALA A 46 8.09 -7.66 7.98
N ALA A 47 7.57 -6.46 8.23
CA ALA A 47 8.20 -5.46 9.08
C ALA A 47 8.25 -5.85 10.57
N ILE A 48 7.32 -6.70 11.04
CA ILE A 48 7.36 -7.26 12.40
C ILE A 48 8.67 -8.01 12.66
N PHE A 49 9.25 -8.64 11.64
CA PHE A 49 10.53 -9.35 11.75
C PHE A 49 11.68 -8.47 11.25
N LEU A 50 11.54 -7.88 10.06
CA LEU A 50 12.60 -7.23 9.29
C LEU A 50 12.24 -5.78 8.89
N PRO A 51 12.12 -4.83 9.85
CA PRO A 51 11.60 -3.49 9.58
C PRO A 51 12.55 -2.67 8.70
N LYS A 52 13.87 -2.79 8.89
CA LYS A 52 14.87 -2.15 8.02
C LYS A 52 14.73 -2.59 6.56
N LEU A 53 14.50 -3.89 6.35
CA LEU A 53 14.42 -4.47 5.01
C LEU A 53 13.20 -3.93 4.27
N THR A 54 12.05 -3.86 4.95
CA THR A 54 10.83 -3.31 4.37
C THR A 54 10.96 -1.83 4.00
N LEU A 55 11.68 -1.05 4.80
CA LEU A 55 11.99 0.36 4.47
C LEU A 55 12.91 0.46 3.26
N TYR A 56 13.99 -0.34 3.24
CA TYR A 56 14.95 -0.34 2.15
C TYR A 56 14.32 -0.74 0.80
N PHE A 57 13.45 -1.75 0.78
CA PHE A 57 12.72 -2.13 -0.43
C PHE A 57 11.87 -0.97 -0.97
N TYR A 58 11.11 -0.32 -0.10
CA TYR A 58 10.29 0.82 -0.51
C TYR A 58 11.13 1.99 -1.03
N GLU A 59 12.19 2.35 -0.31
CA GLU A 59 13.09 3.42 -0.72
C GLU A 59 13.79 3.11 -2.04
N GLY A 60 14.20 1.86 -2.24
CA GLY A 60 14.77 1.36 -3.49
C GLY A 60 13.82 1.49 -4.67
N MET A 61 12.52 1.24 -4.46
CA MET A 61 11.51 1.39 -5.51
C MET A 61 11.11 2.85 -5.77
N VAL A 62 11.07 3.69 -4.74
CA VAL A 62 10.48 5.05 -4.82
C VAL A 62 11.51 6.16 -5.02
N TYR A 63 12.68 6.05 -4.40
CA TYR A 63 13.70 7.10 -4.39
C TYR A 63 14.92 6.81 -5.27
N HIS A 64 14.90 5.72 -6.05
CA HIS A 64 15.97 5.44 -7.01
C HIS A 64 16.18 6.62 -7.99
N LYS A 65 17.44 7.02 -8.18
CA LYS A 65 17.81 8.16 -9.04
C LYS A 65 17.64 7.84 -10.52
N GLU A 66 17.91 6.60 -10.92
CA GLU A 66 17.79 6.16 -12.31
C GLU A 66 16.34 5.89 -12.67
N ARG A 67 15.90 6.42 -13.82
CA ARG A 67 14.49 6.38 -14.24
C ARG A 67 14.34 5.66 -15.57
N SER A 68 14.29 4.33 -15.50
CA SER A 68 13.77 3.52 -16.61
C SER A 68 12.24 3.44 -16.54
N LEU A 69 11.59 3.09 -17.66
CA LEU A 69 10.13 2.99 -17.74
C LEU A 69 9.59 1.96 -16.73
N ASN A 70 10.27 0.82 -16.58
CA ASN A 70 9.95 -0.22 -15.60
C ASN A 70 10.07 0.27 -14.15
N LEU A 71 11.13 1.05 -13.85
CA LEU A 71 11.31 1.65 -12.52
C LEU A 71 10.23 2.68 -12.20
N ASN A 72 9.71 3.41 -13.19
CA ASN A 72 8.59 4.33 -12.98
C ASN A 72 7.28 3.60 -12.65
N ILE A 73 7.00 2.46 -13.30
CA ILE A 73 5.82 1.64 -12.97
C ILE A 73 5.95 1.06 -11.56
N ALA A 74 7.12 0.50 -11.23
CA ALA A 74 7.42 -0.01 -9.89
C ALA A 74 7.28 1.08 -8.81
N ARG A 75 7.71 2.31 -9.10
CA ARG A 75 7.55 3.47 -8.22
C ARG A 75 6.08 3.84 -7.98
N ILE A 76 5.27 3.87 -9.04
CA ILE A 76 3.83 4.16 -8.91
C ILE A 76 3.15 3.05 -8.11
N GLY A 77 3.45 1.79 -8.40
CA GLY A 77 2.95 0.65 -7.63
C GLY A 77 3.37 0.74 -6.16
N ALA A 78 4.63 1.02 -5.87
CA ALA A 78 5.13 1.19 -4.51
C ALA A 78 4.39 2.32 -3.75
N LEU A 79 4.19 3.47 -4.39
CA LEU A 79 3.46 4.59 -3.81
C LEU A 79 2.00 4.25 -3.49
N ILE A 80 1.33 3.44 -4.31
CA ILE A 80 -0.08 3.08 -4.10
C ILE A 80 -0.21 1.97 -3.06
N PHE A 81 0.60 0.92 -3.16
CA PHE A 81 0.39 -0.34 -2.43
C PHE A 81 1.24 -0.48 -1.15
N PHE A 82 2.32 0.27 -0.99
CA PHE A 82 3.27 0.07 0.12
C PHE A 82 3.56 1.33 0.94
N SER A 83 3.04 2.49 0.52
CA SER A 83 3.33 3.78 1.16
C SER A 83 2.86 3.85 2.60
N LEU A 84 1.66 3.33 2.90
CA LEU A 84 1.07 3.37 4.22
C LEU A 84 1.95 2.59 5.23
N ASN A 85 2.37 1.38 4.88
CA ASN A 85 3.31 0.61 5.68
C ASN A 85 4.66 1.34 5.82
N TYR A 86 5.23 1.87 4.72
CA TYR A 86 6.51 2.59 4.80
C TYR A 86 6.49 3.75 5.81
N TYR A 87 5.47 4.62 5.76
CA TYR A 87 5.40 5.77 6.65
C TYR A 87 5.22 5.36 8.12
N VAL A 88 4.38 4.36 8.39
CA VAL A 88 4.19 3.85 9.75
C VAL A 88 5.48 3.21 10.25
N GLN A 89 6.10 2.31 9.49
CA GLN A 89 7.32 1.63 9.91
C GLN A 89 8.52 2.57 10.03
N ASN A 90 8.59 3.65 9.23
CA ASN A 90 9.66 4.65 9.35
C ASN A 90 9.59 5.39 10.69
N ILE A 91 8.38 5.58 11.24
CA ILE A 91 8.19 6.15 12.57
C ILE A 91 8.50 5.09 13.64
N LEU A 92 7.89 3.89 13.52
CA LEU A 92 8.03 2.83 14.52
C LEU A 92 9.48 2.34 14.65
N TYR A 93 10.22 2.26 13.55
CA TYR A 93 11.61 1.80 13.53
C TYR A 93 12.56 2.73 14.31
N ARG A 94 12.18 4.00 14.53
CA ARG A 94 12.96 4.96 15.35
C ARG A 94 12.73 4.78 16.84
N LEU A 95 11.68 4.05 17.25
CA LEU A 95 11.38 3.81 18.65
C LEU A 95 12.27 2.68 19.20
N PRO A 96 12.51 2.65 20.52
CA PRO A 96 13.15 1.52 21.17
C PRO A 96 12.42 0.21 20.84
N TRP A 97 13.18 -0.89 20.78
CA TRP A 97 12.67 -2.21 20.36
C TRP A 97 11.38 -2.64 21.09
N TYR A 98 11.31 -2.35 22.40
CA TYR A 98 10.15 -2.67 23.24
C TYR A 98 8.84 -2.00 22.81
N PHE A 99 8.91 -0.82 22.17
CA PHE A 99 7.73 -0.12 21.66
C PHE A 99 7.50 -0.43 20.18
N SER A 100 8.57 -0.55 19.39
CA SER A 100 8.43 -0.74 17.95
C SER A 100 7.75 -2.06 17.60
N ARG A 101 8.14 -3.18 18.23
CA ARG A 101 7.58 -4.50 17.88
C ARG A 101 6.09 -4.64 18.21
N PRO A 102 5.61 -4.31 19.43
CA PRO A 102 4.18 -4.39 19.72
C PRO A 102 3.35 -3.45 18.85
N LEU A 103 3.85 -2.25 18.54
CA LEU A 103 3.15 -1.31 17.66
C LEU A 103 3.10 -1.78 16.20
N SER A 104 4.15 -2.43 15.70
CA SER A 104 4.11 -3.04 14.36
C SER A 104 3.12 -4.19 14.29
N ILE A 105 3.00 -5.00 15.35
CA ILE A 105 1.98 -6.05 15.47
C ILE A 105 0.59 -5.44 15.52
N LEU A 106 0.38 -4.41 16.35
CA LEU A 106 -0.89 -3.69 16.45
C LEU A 106 -1.30 -3.12 15.09
N PHE A 107 -0.36 -2.51 14.37
CA PHE A 107 -0.60 -1.98 13.03
C PHE A 107 -1.02 -3.07 12.04
N PHE A 108 -0.35 -4.23 12.05
CA PHE A 108 -0.77 -5.39 11.27
C PHE A 108 -2.19 -5.84 11.63
N CYS A 109 -2.52 -5.96 12.92
CA CYS A 109 -3.86 -6.33 13.38
C CYS A 109 -4.93 -5.32 12.92
N LEU A 110 -4.64 -4.02 12.96
CA LEU A 110 -5.54 -3.00 12.46
C LEU A 110 -5.81 -3.15 10.96
N LEU A 111 -4.77 -3.40 10.15
CA LEU A 111 -4.94 -3.66 8.72
C LEU A 111 -5.78 -4.92 8.46
N PHE A 112 -5.54 -5.99 9.22
CA PHE A 112 -6.33 -7.22 9.13
C PHE A 112 -7.82 -6.97 9.45
N ILE A 113 -8.11 -6.25 10.53
CA ILE A 113 -9.49 -5.88 10.90
C ILE A 113 -10.14 -5.04 9.80
N GLN A 114 -9.43 -4.07 9.21
CA GLN A 114 -9.95 -3.26 8.11
C GLN A 114 -10.28 -4.09 6.88
N VAL A 115 -9.43 -5.05 6.51
CA VAL A 115 -9.71 -5.97 5.39
C VAL A 115 -10.99 -6.77 5.66
N VAL A 116 -11.15 -7.36 6.85
CA VAL A 116 -12.34 -8.13 7.22
C VAL A 116 -13.60 -7.25 7.23
N LEU A 117 -13.51 -6.02 7.73
CA LEU A 117 -14.65 -5.09 7.76
C LEU A 117 -15.08 -4.67 6.35
N ILE A 118 -14.13 -4.45 5.44
CA ILE A 118 -14.45 -4.16 4.03
C ILE A 118 -15.12 -5.38 3.40
N ASP A 119 -14.58 -6.57 3.60
CA ASP A 119 -15.18 -7.78 3.07
C ASP A 119 -16.62 -7.97 3.57
N LEU A 120 -16.86 -7.72 4.86
CA LEU A 120 -18.20 -7.79 5.46
C LEU A 120 -19.14 -6.72 4.90
N LEU A 121 -18.68 -5.49 4.68
CA LEU A 121 -19.53 -4.40 4.16
C LEU A 121 -19.93 -4.57 2.70
N PHE A 122 -19.17 -5.31 1.90
CA PHE A 122 -19.37 -5.41 0.45
C PHE A 122 -19.74 -6.81 -0.05
N THR A 123 -19.78 -7.81 0.83
CA THR A 123 -20.20 -9.19 0.51
C THR A 123 -21.62 -9.51 1.02
N PHE A 124 -22.19 -8.67 1.90
CA PHE A 124 -23.63 -8.64 2.24
C PHE A 124 -24.35 -7.54 1.45
#